data_AF-A0A7S1IGJ9-F1
#
_entry.id   AF-A0A7S1IGJ9-F1
#
_cell.length_a   1.000
_cell.length_b   1.000
_cell.length_c   1.000
_cell.angle_alpha   90.00
_cell.angle_beta   90.00
_cell.angle_gamma   90.00
#
_symmetry.space_group_name_H-M   'P 1'
#
loop_
_entity.id
_entity.type
_entity.pdbx_description
1 polymer ?
#
loop_
_entity_poly.entity_id
_entity_poly.type
_entity_poly.pdbx_seq_one_letter_code
_entity_poly.pdbx_strand_id
1 'polypeptide(L)'
;WPRPDADGPRQAPLSGALPIDAYREEILDHIRAHRVTFIQGDTGCGKSSRVPQFLLEADPQCRAMVTQPRRLAAVSLAARVGQQLGTGGRQLVGYRLGQGDRSEA
;
A
#
# COMPACT_ATOMS: atom_id res chain seq x y z
N TRP A 1 6.45 11.16 10.27
CA TRP A 1 7.00 9.83 10.54
C TRP A 1 8.38 9.82 9.92
N PRO A 2 9.47 9.80 10.71
CA PRO A 2 10.81 9.67 10.17
C PRO A 2 10.94 8.30 9.49
N ARG A 3 11.58 8.26 8.32
CA ARG A 3 11.78 7.01 7.58
C ARG A 3 13.08 6.36 8.06
N PRO A 4 13.10 5.04 8.34
CA PRO A 4 14.36 4.31 8.43
C PRO A 4 15.04 4.32 7.04
N ASP A 5 16.37 4.39 7.03
CA ASP A 5 17.18 4.46 5.81
C ASP A 5 16.85 3.28 4.87
N ALA A 6 16.43 3.60 3.65
CA ALA A 6 15.71 2.69 2.75
C ALA A 6 16.61 1.80 1.86
N ASP A 7 17.88 1.59 2.21
CA ASP A 7 18.86 0.89 1.37
C ASP A 7 18.98 -0.61 1.68
N GLY A 8 17.85 -1.33 1.57
CA GLY A 8 17.80 -2.79 1.59
C GLY A 8 17.64 -3.38 0.17
N PRO A 9 18.20 -4.58 -0.12
CA PRO A 9 18.03 -5.21 -1.43
C PRO A 9 16.56 -5.52 -1.70
N ARG A 10 16.02 -4.94 -2.79
CA ARG A 10 14.66 -5.14 -3.29
C ARG A 10 14.50 -6.57 -3.80
N GLN A 11 13.83 -7.44 -3.03
CA GLN A 11 13.42 -8.76 -3.52
C GLN A 11 12.14 -8.63 -4.36
N ALA A 12 12.03 -9.44 -5.42
CA ALA A 12 10.88 -9.46 -6.32
C ALA A 12 9.57 -9.79 -5.57
N PRO A 13 8.43 -9.18 -5.93
CA PRO A 13 7.19 -9.32 -5.18
C PRO A 13 6.67 -10.76 -5.19
N LEU A 14 6.10 -11.18 -4.06
CA LEU A 14 5.41 -12.47 -3.91
C LEU A 14 4.32 -12.60 -4.99
N SER A 15 4.43 -13.68 -5.77
CA SER A 15 3.80 -13.91 -7.06
C SER A 15 2.27 -14.04 -7.00
N GLY A 16 1.61 -13.34 -7.93
CA GLY A 16 0.19 -13.40 -8.22
C GLY A 16 -0.29 -12.07 -8.80
N ALA A 17 -0.32 -11.97 -10.13
CA ALA A 17 -0.88 -10.79 -10.80
C ALA A 17 -2.34 -10.61 -10.35
N LEU A 18 -2.66 -9.43 -9.82
CA LEU A 18 -4.02 -9.06 -9.45
C LEU A 18 -4.68 -8.32 -10.61
N PRO A 19 -6.01 -8.40 -10.79
CA PRO A 19 -6.69 -7.73 -11.89
C PRO A 19 -6.38 -6.23 -12.00
N ILE A 20 -6.16 -5.54 -10.88
CA ILE A 20 -5.81 -4.12 -10.86
C ILE A 20 -4.41 -3.81 -11.43
N ASP A 21 -3.51 -4.80 -11.50
CA ASP A 21 -2.13 -4.59 -11.96
C ASP A 21 -2.09 -4.18 -13.45
N ALA A 22 -3.07 -4.61 -14.24
CA ALA A 22 -3.21 -4.22 -15.65
C ALA A 22 -3.57 -2.73 -15.84
N TYR A 23 -4.10 -2.08 -14.81
CA TYR A 23 -4.56 -0.69 -14.84
C TYR A 23 -3.58 0.28 -14.15
N ARG A 24 -2.35 -0.17 -13.86
CA ARG A 24 -1.36 0.61 -13.09
C ARG A 24 -1.13 2.01 -13.65
N GLU A 25 -0.76 2.11 -14.93
CA GLU A 25 -0.44 3.41 -15.55
C GLU A 25 -1.67 4.31 -15.64
N GLU A 26 -2.83 3.77 -16.03
CA GLU A 26 -4.09 4.51 -16.09
C GLU A 26 -4.45 5.12 -14.73
N ILE A 27 -4.34 4.34 -13.65
CA ILE A 27 -4.59 4.81 -12.29
C ILE A 27 -3.61 5.93 -11.90
N LEU A 28 -2.32 5.75 -12.17
CA LEU A 28 -1.29 6.73 -11.82
C LEU A 28 -1.47 8.05 -12.57
N ASP A 29 -1.76 7.99 -13.87
CA ASP A 29 -1.99 9.17 -14.69
C ASP A 29 -3.26 9.91 -14.27
N HIS A 30 -4.33 9.18 -13.96
CA HIS A 30 -5.56 9.78 -13.46
C HIS A 30 -5.35 10.45 -12.10
N ILE A 31 -4.60 9.83 -11.17
CA ILE A 31 -4.28 10.44 -9.87
C ILE A 31 -3.39 11.68 -10.02
N ARG A 32 -2.45 11.68 -10.98
CA ARG A 32 -1.60 12.86 -11.25
C ARG A 32 -2.40 14.03 -11.81
N ALA A 33 -3.36 13.76 -12.69
CA ALA A 33 -4.18 14.79 -13.33
C ALA A 33 -5.32 15.30 -12.41
N HIS A 34 -5.78 14.49 -11.46
CA HIS A 34 -6.98 14.78 -10.67
C HIS A 34 -6.74 14.70 -9.16
N ARG A 35 -7.17 15.76 -8.45
CA ARG A 35 -7.15 15.79 -6.98
C ARG A 35 -7.96 14.66 -6.32
N VAL A 36 -9.00 14.16 -6.98
CA VAL A 36 -9.86 13.08 -6.50
C VAL A 36 -10.05 12.09 -7.64
N THR A 37 -9.79 10.81 -7.37
CA THR A 37 -9.97 9.71 -8.32
C THR A 37 -10.83 8.63 -7.68
N PHE A 38 -11.88 8.21 -8.38
CA PHE A 38 -12.71 7.08 -7.99
C PHE A 38 -12.21 5.81 -8.68
N ILE A 39 -11.90 4.78 -7.90
CA ILE A 39 -11.44 3.49 -8.44
C ILE A 39 -12.48 2.44 -8.08
N GLN A 40 -13.20 1.95 -9.09
CA GLN A 40 -14.18 0.87 -8.95
C GLN A 40 -13.57 -0.45 -9.45
N GLY A 41 -13.90 -1.54 -8.77
CA GLY A 41 -13.56 -2.89 -9.20
C GLY A 41 -14.03 -3.91 -8.19
N ASP A 42 -14.04 -5.19 -8.55
CA ASP A 42 -14.59 -6.25 -7.72
C ASP A 42 -13.82 -6.48 -6.41
N THR A 43 -14.49 -7.12 -5.44
CA THR A 43 -13.82 -7.54 -4.20
C THR A 43 -12.70 -8.53 -4.54
N GLY A 44 -11.52 -8.34 -3.95
CA GLY A 44 -10.35 -9.18 -4.22
C GLY A 44 -9.50 -8.75 -5.42
N CYS A 45 -9.91 -7.73 -6.20
CA CYS A 45 -9.11 -7.27 -7.35
C CYS A 45 -7.80 -6.54 -6.98
N GLY A 46 -7.59 -6.22 -5.69
CA GLY A 46 -6.34 -5.66 -5.20
C GLY A 46 -6.32 -4.17 -4.85
N LYS A 47 -7.45 -3.43 -4.95
CA LYS A 47 -7.53 -1.97 -4.70
C LYS A 47 -6.77 -1.50 -3.46
N SER A 48 -7.16 -1.99 -2.28
CA SER A 48 -6.61 -1.52 -1.00
C SER A 48 -5.16 -1.92 -0.77
N SER A 49 -4.64 -2.93 -1.48
CA SER A 49 -3.26 -3.39 -1.35
C SER A 49 -2.32 -2.78 -2.41
N ARG A 50 -2.77 -2.70 -3.68
CA ARG A 50 -1.92 -2.36 -4.83
C ARG A 50 -1.85 -0.87 -5.12
N VAL A 51 -2.96 -0.13 -5.03
CA VAL A 51 -2.95 1.31 -5.31
C VAL A 51 -1.90 2.06 -4.44
N PRO A 52 -1.79 1.80 -3.12
CA PRO A 52 -0.74 2.43 -2.31
C PRO A 52 0.68 2.04 -2.74
N GLN A 53 0.89 0.81 -3.22
CA GLN A 53 2.18 0.34 -3.72
C GLN A 53 2.55 1.05 -5.02
N PHE A 54 1.60 1.19 -5.95
CA PHE A 54 1.83 1.93 -7.20
C PHE A 54 2.25 3.38 -6.92
N LEU A 55 1.59 4.03 -5.95
CA LEU A 55 1.95 5.39 -5.54
C LEU A 55 3.36 5.46 -4.94
N LEU A 56 3.73 4.50 -4.09
CA LEU A 56 5.06 4.45 -3.47
C LEU A 56 6.17 4.12 -4.48
N GLU A 57 5.89 3.27 -5.46
CA GLU A 57 6.81 2.94 -6.55
C GLU A 57 7.02 4.12 -7.50
N ALA A 58 5.95 4.88 -7.79
CA ALA A 58 5.99 6.04 -8.68
C ALA A 58 6.66 7.25 -8.04
N ASP A 59 6.50 7.44 -6.73
CA ASP A 59 7.20 8.45 -5.96
C ASP A 59 7.62 7.84 -4.61
N PRO A 60 8.92 7.54 -4.45
CA PRO A 60 9.44 7.02 -3.20
C PRO A 60 9.10 7.91 -2.02
N GLN A 61 8.98 9.24 -2.15
CA GLN A 61 8.65 10.16 -1.06
C GLN A 61 7.17 10.18 -0.69
N CYS A 62 6.31 9.55 -1.49
CA CYS A 62 4.87 9.49 -1.26
C CYS A 62 4.53 8.86 0.10
N ARG A 63 3.47 9.37 0.73
CA ARG A 63 2.90 8.81 1.96
C ARG A 63 1.42 8.52 1.71
N ALA A 64 1.08 7.24 1.68
CA ALA A 64 -0.30 6.79 1.52
C ALA A 64 -0.93 6.43 2.87
N MET A 65 -2.20 6.78 3.06
CA MET A 65 -3.02 6.31 4.17
C MET A 65 -4.17 5.50 3.61
N VAL A 66 -4.32 4.27 4.09
CA VAL A 66 -5.43 3.39 3.71
C VAL A 66 -6.32 3.20 4.92
N THR A 67 -7.59 3.58 4.79
CA THR A 67 -8.59 3.37 5.83
C THR A 67 -9.30 2.04 5.63
N GLN A 68 -9.61 1.36 6.72
CA GLN A 68 -10.43 0.14 6.73
C GLN A 68 -11.46 0.26 7.86
N PRO A 69 -12.75 -0.04 7.60
CA PRO A 69 -13.79 0.08 8.63
C PRO A 69 -13.67 -0.99 9.73
N ARG A 70 -12.99 -2.11 9.44
CA ARG A 70 -12.80 -3.23 10.38
C ARG A 70 -11.38 -3.26 10.90
N ARG A 71 -11.22 -3.35 12.22
CA ARG A 71 -9.92 -3.46 12.91
C ARG A 71 -9.04 -4.56 12.31
N LEU A 72 -9.57 -5.77 12.21
CA LEU A 72 -8.83 -6.92 11.68
C LEU A 72 -8.40 -6.69 10.22
N ALA A 73 -9.24 -6.06 9.39
CA ALA A 73 -8.89 -5.75 8.01
C ALA A 73 -7.72 -4.76 7.91
N ALA A 74 -7.67 -3.74 8.79
CA ALA A 74 -6.54 -2.80 8.86
C ALA A 74 -5.23 -3.52 9.19
N VAL A 75 -5.24 -4.36 10.23
CA VAL A 75 -4.07 -5.12 10.69
C VAL A 75 -3.59 -6.10 9.63
N SER A 76 -4.50 -6.91 9.07
CA SER A 76 -4.17 -7.89 8.03
C SER A 76 -3.67 -7.23 6.75
N LEU A 77 -4.24 -6.08 6.37
CA LEU A 77 -3.77 -5.33 5.20
C LEU A 77 -2.34 -4.81 5.40
N ALA A 78 -2.05 -4.19 6.55
CA ALA A 78 -0.71 -3.69 6.85
C ALA A 78 0.33 -4.82 6.85
N ALA A 79 0.02 -5.96 7.48
CA ALA A 79 0.90 -7.13 7.47
C ALA A 79 1.14 -7.67 6.05
N ARG A 80 0.08 -7.76 5.23
CA ARG A 80 0.16 -8.23 3.85
C ARG A 80 1.00 -7.30 2.98
N VAL A 81 0.76 -5.99 3.04
CA VAL A 81 1.52 -5.01 2.24
C VAL A 81 2.99 -4.98 2.68
N GLY A 82 3.26 -5.03 3.99
CA GLY A 82 4.63 -5.10 4.50
C GLY A 82 5.39 -6.35 4.02
N GLN A 83 4.72 -7.49 3.87
CA GLN A 83 5.30 -8.69 3.26
C GLN A 83 5.53 -8.52 1.74
N GLN A 84 4.60 -7.89 1.02
CA GLN A 84 4.70 -7.69 -0.42
C GLN A 84 5.85 -6.75 -0.83
N LEU A 85 6.19 -5.78 0.03
CA LEU A 85 7.31 -4.86 -0.18
C LEU A 85 8.70 -5.48 0.08
N GLY A 86 8.77 -6.72 0.57
CA GLY A 86 10.04 -7.42 0.78
C GLY A 86 10.87 -6.88 1.95
N THR A 87 12.19 -7.03 1.86
CA THR A 87 13.14 -6.65 2.92
C THR A 87 13.03 -5.17 3.28
N GLY A 88 12.76 -4.85 4.54
CA GLY A 88 12.54 -3.47 5.01
C GLY A 88 11.08 -2.99 4.87
N GLY A 89 10.23 -3.68 4.11
CA GLY A 89 8.81 -3.33 3.92
C GLY A 89 8.01 -3.24 5.22
N ARG A 90 8.34 -4.06 6.22
CA ARG A 90 7.73 -3.99 7.57
C ARG A 90 8.00 -2.69 8.31
N GLN A 91 9.11 -2.01 8.01
CA GLN A 91 9.48 -0.72 8.62
C GLN A 91 8.81 0.46 7.90
N LEU A 92 8.34 0.24 6.67
CA LEU A 92 7.66 1.24 5.86
C LEU A 92 6.14 1.26 6.07
N VAL A 93 5.57 0.21 6.68
CA VAL A 93 4.12 0.01 6.80
C VAL A 93 3.74 -0.14 8.27
N GLY A 94 2.78 0.68 8.72
CA GLY A 94 2.19 0.58 10.05
C GLY A 94 0.67 0.80 10.01
N TYR A 95 0.00 0.59 11.13
CA TYR A 95 -1.42 0.87 11.29
C TYR A 95 -1.72 1.59 12.61
N ARG A 96 -2.88 2.27 12.65
CA ARG A 96 -3.41 2.92 13.86
C ARG A 96 -4.86 2.53 14.04
N LEU A 97 -5.22 2.14 15.25
CA LEU A 97 -6.58 1.76 15.62
C LEU A 97 -7.14 2.77 16.63
N GLY A 98 -8.44 3.07 16.56
CA GLY A 98 -9.06 4.16 17.32
C GLY A 98 -8.99 4.03 18.85
N GLN A 99 -8.87 2.80 19.36
CA GLN A 99 -8.60 2.54 20.78
C GLN A 99 -7.29 1.78 20.92
N GLY A 100 -6.28 2.47 21.47
CA GLY A 100 -5.12 1.94 22.20
C GLY A 100 -4.01 1.25 21.41
N ASP A 101 -4.30 0.68 20.25
CA ASP A 101 -3.40 -0.30 19.64
C ASP A 101 -2.62 0.33 18.46
N ARG A 102 -1.31 0.46 18.66
CA ARG A 102 -0.35 1.06 17.74
C ARG A 102 0.74 0.03 17.48
N SER A 103 0.83 -0.45 16.26
CA SER A 103 2.06 -1.12 15.82
C SER A 103 3.02 -0.04 15.32
N GLU A 104 4.15 0.11 15.99
CA GLU A 104 5.31 0.83 15.44
C GLU A 104 6.01 -0.05 14.41
N ALA A 105 6.55 0.62 13.41
CA ALA A 105 7.39 0.05 12.35
C ALA A 105 8.80 0.57 12.56
#